data_AF-A0A935L9K9-F1
#
_entry.id   AF-A0A935L9K9-F1
#
_cell.length_a   1.000
_cell.length_b   1.000
_cell.length_c   1.000
_cell.angle_alpha   90.00
_cell.angle_beta   90.00
_cell.angle_gamma   90.00
#
_symmetry.space_group_name_H-M   'P 1'
#
loop_
_entity.id
_entity.type
_entity.pdbx_description
1 polymer ?
#
loop_
_entity_poly.entity_id
_entity_poly.type
_entity_poly.pdbx_seq_one_letter_code
_entity_poly.pdbx_strand_id
1 'polypeptide(L)'
;MTTHSRKVLPPWFTSEGIDLSLCPIDNVLRQALSADEQQFRTGCTLLKSMCCSGRTEAGVFLLGLLKRHPDDYGRLLIIADALSAFPCQETVELFASELRRVKGSSSTRAYLRRLIEALEHFPIALTEATVRRLAVDTLVGPRFRQRLGALVDHHDYHDDA
;
A
#
# COMPACT_ATOMS: atom_id res chain seq x y z
N MET A 1 41.81 -29.37 -20.73
CA MET A 1 41.16 -28.09 -21.09
C MET A 1 39.93 -27.93 -20.23
N THR A 2 40.01 -27.15 -19.16
CA THR A 2 38.87 -26.88 -18.27
C THR A 2 38.09 -25.69 -18.83
N THR A 3 37.00 -25.98 -19.55
CA THR A 3 36.03 -24.96 -19.96
C THR A 3 35.44 -24.29 -18.73
N HIS A 4 35.94 -23.09 -18.40
CA HIS A 4 35.32 -22.21 -17.42
C HIS A 4 33.97 -21.78 -18.00
N SER A 5 32.90 -22.39 -17.52
CA SER A 5 31.54 -21.96 -17.82
C SER A 5 31.42 -20.51 -17.34
N ARG A 6 31.28 -19.56 -18.29
CA ARG A 6 31.01 -18.16 -17.97
C ARG A 6 29.74 -18.16 -17.12
N LYS A 7 29.85 -17.79 -15.84
CA LYS A 7 28.68 -17.55 -14.99
C LYS A 7 27.88 -16.42 -15.62
N VAL A 8 26.87 -16.79 -16.40
CA VAL A 8 25.85 -15.85 -16.86
C VAL A 8 25.07 -15.45 -15.62
N LEU A 9 25.19 -14.18 -15.25
CA LEU A 9 24.40 -13.63 -14.14
C LEU A 9 22.92 -13.67 -14.53
N PRO A 10 22.01 -13.89 -13.57
CA PRO A 10 20.59 -13.87 -13.86
C PRO A 10 20.16 -12.50 -14.41
N PRO A 11 19.08 -12.43 -15.21
CA PRO A 11 18.70 -11.21 -15.94
C PRO A 11 18.36 -10.02 -15.03
N TRP A 12 17.98 -10.28 -13.78
CA TRP A 12 17.70 -9.27 -12.76
C TRP A 12 18.95 -8.76 -12.03
N PHE A 13 20.15 -9.22 -12.38
CA PHE A 13 21.41 -8.74 -11.82
C PHE A 13 22.17 -7.94 -12.89
N THR A 14 22.05 -6.62 -12.80
CA THR A 14 22.56 -5.63 -13.77
C THR A 14 23.85 -4.97 -13.26
N SER A 15 24.49 -4.14 -14.08
CA SER A 15 25.65 -3.33 -13.65
C SER A 15 25.30 -2.34 -12.54
N GLU A 16 24.04 -1.89 -12.49
CA GLU A 16 23.52 -0.95 -11.49
C GLU A 16 22.98 -1.66 -10.22
N GLY A 17 23.05 -3.00 -10.17
CA GLY A 17 22.55 -3.81 -9.08
C GLY A 17 21.32 -4.64 -9.45
N ILE A 18 20.45 -4.89 -8.47
CA ILE A 18 19.29 -5.76 -8.62
C ILE A 18 18.13 -4.99 -9.25
N ASP A 19 17.65 -5.44 -10.41
CA ASP A 19 16.43 -4.95 -11.04
C ASP A 19 15.21 -5.69 -10.48
N LEU A 20 14.44 -5.01 -9.64
CA LEU A 20 13.24 -5.55 -9.00
C LEU A 20 12.08 -5.74 -9.98
N SER A 21 12.10 -5.10 -11.15
CA SER A 21 11.12 -5.35 -12.21
C SER A 21 11.28 -6.73 -12.85
N LEU A 22 12.50 -7.29 -12.79
CA LEU A 22 12.86 -8.60 -13.36
C LEU A 22 13.05 -9.70 -12.29
N CYS A 23 13.13 -9.32 -11.02
CA CYS A 23 13.42 -10.24 -9.92
C CYS A 23 12.24 -11.22 -9.66
N PRO A 24 12.50 -12.54 -9.48
CA PRO A 24 11.46 -13.52 -9.18
C PRO A 24 10.67 -13.17 -7.91
N ILE A 25 9.34 -13.26 -7.99
CA ILE A 25 8.45 -12.81 -6.90
C ILE A 25 8.15 -13.90 -5.87
N ASP A 26 8.26 -15.19 -6.22
CA ASP A 26 7.76 -16.31 -5.40
C ASP A 26 8.30 -16.36 -3.97
N ASN A 27 9.57 -16.03 -3.79
CA ASN A 27 10.17 -16.00 -2.45
C ASN A 27 9.64 -14.80 -1.64
N VAL A 28 9.42 -13.67 -2.29
CA VAL A 28 8.83 -12.48 -1.67
C VAL A 28 7.39 -12.75 -1.25
N LEU A 29 6.60 -13.42 -2.10
CA LEU A 29 5.23 -13.83 -1.76
C LEU A 29 5.22 -14.76 -0.54
N ARG A 30 6.11 -15.75 -0.49
CA ARG A 30 6.24 -16.67 0.66
C ARG A 30 6.62 -15.94 1.95
N GLN A 31 7.56 -14.99 1.88
CA GLN A 31 7.92 -14.15 3.02
C GLN A 31 6.73 -13.35 3.53
N ALA A 32 5.98 -12.72 2.62
CA ALA A 32 4.80 -11.92 2.97
C ALA A 32 3.60 -12.75 3.46
N LEU A 33 3.65 -14.08 3.34
CA LEU A 33 2.69 -15.02 3.94
C LEU A 33 3.20 -15.64 5.26
N SER A 34 4.43 -15.35 5.68
CA SER A 34 5.05 -15.99 6.84
C SER A 34 4.37 -15.60 8.15
N ALA A 35 4.33 -16.54 9.09
CA ALA A 35 3.97 -16.28 10.48
C ALA A 35 5.07 -15.50 11.23
N ASP A 36 6.32 -15.61 10.78
CA ASP A 36 7.44 -14.84 11.33
C ASP A 36 7.30 -13.36 10.96
N GLU A 37 7.30 -12.48 11.97
CA GLU A 37 7.05 -11.05 11.78
C GLU A 37 8.13 -10.39 10.91
N GLN A 38 9.40 -10.80 11.09
CA GLN A 38 10.51 -10.21 10.36
C GLN A 38 10.47 -10.60 8.88
N GLN A 39 10.17 -11.86 8.56
CA GLN A 39 9.95 -12.31 7.20
C GLN A 39 8.73 -11.63 6.58
N PHE A 40 7.63 -11.53 7.31
CA PHE A 40 6.43 -10.85 6.84
C PHE A 40 6.71 -9.39 6.46
N ARG A 41 7.36 -8.65 7.36
CA ARG A 41 7.76 -7.26 7.14
C ARG A 41 8.70 -7.13 5.94
N THR A 42 9.70 -8.01 5.85
CA THR A 42 10.65 -8.03 4.73
C THR A 42 9.93 -8.26 3.40
N GLY A 43 9.00 -9.23 3.37
CA GLY A 43 8.19 -9.53 2.19
C GLY A 43 7.35 -8.32 1.75
N CYS A 44 6.65 -7.66 2.69
CA CYS A 44 5.86 -6.46 2.38
C CYS A 44 6.72 -5.30 1.88
N THR A 45 7.91 -5.08 2.46
CA THR A 45 8.85 -4.06 1.99
C THR A 45 9.33 -4.35 0.57
N LEU A 46 9.66 -5.60 0.25
CA LEU A 46 10.08 -5.98 -1.10
C LEU A 46 8.94 -5.85 -2.11
N LEU A 47 7.70 -6.20 -1.73
CA LEU A 47 6.51 -5.97 -2.57
C LEU A 47 6.29 -4.48 -2.86
N LYS A 48 6.45 -3.63 -1.84
CA LYS A 48 6.40 -2.17 -2.00
C LYS A 48 7.43 -1.69 -3.04
N SER A 49 8.68 -2.13 -2.90
CA SER A 49 9.75 -1.78 -3.85
C SER A 49 9.49 -2.29 -5.26
N MET A 50 8.92 -3.50 -5.41
CA MET A 50 8.50 -4.05 -6.70
C MET A 50 7.34 -3.23 -7.32
N CYS A 51 6.39 -2.74 -6.52
CA CYS A 51 5.35 -1.82 -7.00
C CYS A 51 5.98 -0.53 -7.53
N CYS A 52 6.93 0.06 -6.79
CA CYS A 52 7.66 1.25 -7.23
C CYS A 52 8.44 1.03 -8.53
N SER A 53 8.88 -0.20 -8.82
CA SER A 53 9.51 -0.57 -10.09
C SER A 53 8.52 -0.97 -11.19
N GLY A 54 7.23 -0.74 -11.00
CA GLY A 54 6.19 -0.97 -12.02
C GLY A 54 5.56 -2.36 -12.03
N ARG A 55 5.81 -3.22 -11.04
CA ARG A 55 5.20 -4.57 -10.97
C ARG A 55 3.82 -4.55 -10.35
N THR A 56 2.79 -4.45 -11.18
CA THR A 56 1.38 -4.41 -10.77
C THR A 56 0.94 -5.63 -9.95
N GLU A 57 1.44 -6.82 -10.26
CA GLU A 57 1.13 -8.07 -9.56
C GLU A 57 1.53 -8.04 -8.08
N ALA A 58 2.58 -7.29 -7.72
CA ALA A 58 2.96 -7.09 -6.32
C ALA A 58 1.88 -6.28 -5.58
N GLY A 59 1.32 -5.25 -6.24
CA GLY A 59 0.22 -4.45 -5.72
C GLY A 59 -1.06 -5.26 -5.55
N VAL A 60 -1.42 -6.07 -6.55
CA VAL A 60 -2.55 -7.00 -6.49
C VAL A 60 -2.41 -7.97 -5.31
N PHE A 61 -1.20 -8.49 -5.09
CA PHE A 61 -0.95 -9.38 -3.95
C PHE A 61 -1.12 -8.67 -2.60
N LEU A 62 -0.64 -7.43 -2.48
CA LEU A 62 -0.82 -6.61 -1.26
C LEU A 62 -2.30 -6.33 -0.95
N LEU A 63 -3.14 -6.10 -1.97
CA LEU A 63 -4.60 -5.97 -1.79
C LEU A 63 -5.19 -7.25 -1.18
N GLY A 64 -4.79 -8.42 -1.70
CA GLY A 64 -5.20 -9.72 -1.17
C GLY A 64 -4.72 -9.97 0.27
N LEU A 65 -3.48 -9.58 0.58
CA LEU A 65 -2.93 -9.69 1.94
C LEU A 65 -3.72 -8.86 2.95
N LEU A 66 -4.15 -7.65 2.59
CA LEU A 66 -4.93 -6.81 3.51
C LEU A 66 -6.23 -7.53 3.92
N LYS A 67 -6.94 -8.13 2.96
CA LYS A 67 -8.17 -8.90 3.22
C LYS A 67 -7.94 -10.18 4.02
N ARG A 68 -6.75 -10.77 3.95
CA ARG A 68 -6.38 -11.99 4.71
C ARG A 68 -6.21 -11.72 6.21
N HIS A 69 -5.96 -10.48 6.63
CA HIS A 69 -5.60 -10.13 8.01
C HIS A 69 -6.61 -9.17 8.68
N PRO A 70 -7.92 -9.45 8.71
CA PRO A 70 -8.97 -8.45 9.00
C PRO A 70 -8.85 -7.74 10.36
N ASP A 71 -8.17 -8.31 11.36
CA ASP A 71 -8.06 -7.70 12.70
C ASP A 71 -6.63 -7.73 13.28
N ASP A 72 -5.63 -8.09 12.46
CA ASP A 72 -4.23 -7.97 12.85
C ASP A 72 -3.74 -6.57 12.48
N TYR A 73 -4.04 -5.58 13.33
CA TYR A 73 -3.70 -4.18 13.06
C TYR A 73 -2.20 -3.90 12.93
N GLY A 74 -1.35 -4.76 13.51
CA GLY A 74 0.10 -4.68 13.33
C GLY A 74 0.49 -5.03 11.90
N ARG A 75 -0.01 -6.15 11.37
CA ARG A 75 0.21 -6.56 9.97
C ARG A 75 -0.50 -5.64 8.99
N LEU A 76 -1.74 -5.25 9.26
CA LEU A 76 -2.51 -4.34 8.43
C LEU A 76 -1.82 -2.98 8.27
N LEU A 77 -1.17 -2.47 9.32
CA LEU A 77 -0.38 -1.25 9.23
C LEU A 77 0.79 -1.38 8.25
N ILE A 78 1.51 -2.50 8.28
CA ILE A 78 2.62 -2.78 7.36
C ILE A 78 2.10 -2.93 5.92
N ILE A 79 0.98 -3.63 5.72
CA ILE A 79 0.38 -3.81 4.40
C ILE A 79 -0.13 -2.46 3.84
N ALA A 80 -0.79 -1.65 4.67
CA ALA A 80 -1.24 -0.31 4.27
C ALA A 80 -0.07 0.60 3.89
N ASP A 81 1.05 0.52 4.61
CA ASP A 81 2.27 1.22 4.20
C ASP A 81 2.80 0.74 2.85
N ALA A 82 2.79 -0.57 2.59
CA ALA A 82 3.23 -1.11 1.31
C ALA A 82 2.30 -0.70 0.16
N LEU A 83 0.98 -0.71 0.38
CA LEU A 83 -0.03 -0.30 -0.59
C LEU A 83 0.05 1.20 -0.95
N SER A 84 0.73 2.03 -0.16
CA SER A 84 0.99 3.42 -0.56
C SER A 84 1.83 3.54 -1.85
N ALA A 85 2.57 2.49 -2.24
CA ALA A 85 3.28 2.42 -3.51
C ALA A 85 2.41 1.91 -4.68
N PHE A 86 1.12 1.64 -4.45
CA PHE A 86 0.19 1.13 -5.45
C PHE A 86 -1.09 1.97 -5.52
N PRO A 87 -1.00 3.24 -5.97
CA PRO A 87 -2.15 4.13 -6.12
C PRO A 87 -3.02 3.69 -7.31
N CYS A 88 -4.08 2.95 -7.03
CA CYS A 88 -5.15 2.61 -7.98
C CYS A 88 -6.52 2.69 -7.30
N GLN A 89 -7.58 2.61 -8.10
CA GLN A 89 -8.96 2.76 -7.61
C GLN A 89 -9.28 1.70 -6.56
N GLU A 90 -8.78 0.47 -6.75
CA GLU A 90 -8.98 -0.65 -5.84
C GLU A 90 -8.33 -0.38 -4.47
N THR A 91 -7.14 0.22 -4.44
CA THR A 91 -6.49 0.61 -3.18
C THR A 91 -7.28 1.70 -2.45
N VAL A 92 -7.79 2.69 -3.19
CA VAL A 92 -8.61 3.78 -2.64
C VAL A 92 -9.91 3.24 -2.03
N GLU A 93 -10.65 2.42 -2.77
CA GLU A 93 -11.90 1.83 -2.29
C GLU A 93 -11.66 0.86 -1.12
N LEU A 94 -10.54 0.13 -1.14
CA LEU A 94 -10.13 -0.72 -0.03
C LEU A 94 -9.91 0.10 1.24
N PHE A 95 -9.12 1.19 1.17
CA PHE A 95 -8.89 2.07 2.32
C PHE A 95 -10.19 2.73 2.80
N ALA A 96 -11.05 3.15 1.89
CA ALA A 96 -12.38 3.68 2.22
C ALA A 96 -13.23 2.64 2.97
N SER A 97 -13.21 1.38 2.54
CA SER A 97 -13.94 0.29 3.22
C SER A 97 -13.42 0.06 4.65
N GLU A 98 -12.11 0.14 4.84
CA GLU A 98 -11.47 -0.03 6.15
C GLU A 98 -11.76 1.13 7.10
N LEU A 99 -11.77 2.37 6.58
CA LEU A 99 -12.13 3.57 7.35
C LEU A 99 -13.58 3.54 7.89
N ARG A 100 -14.50 2.88 7.18
CA ARG A 100 -15.89 2.65 7.65
C ARG A 100 -15.98 1.51 8.66
N ARG A 101 -15.25 0.43 8.38
CA ARG A 101 -15.28 -0.82 9.16
C ARG A 101 -14.64 -0.64 10.54
N VAL A 102 -13.44 -0.09 10.58
CA VAL A 102 -12.59 -0.10 11.78
C VAL A 102 -12.93 1.07 12.69
N LYS A 103 -13.34 0.76 13.93
CA LYS A 103 -13.61 1.78 14.94
C LYS A 103 -12.32 2.29 15.57
N GLY A 104 -12.26 3.59 15.81
CA GLY A 104 -11.09 4.24 16.42
C GLY A 104 -10.91 3.86 17.88
N SER A 105 -9.75 3.31 18.21
CA SER A 105 -9.29 3.01 19.57
C SER A 105 -7.80 3.38 19.70
N SER A 106 -7.18 3.13 20.85
CA SER A 106 -5.72 3.24 20.98
C SER A 106 -4.98 2.25 20.06
N SER A 107 -5.50 1.03 19.88
CA SER A 107 -4.87 -0.03 19.08
C SER A 107 -5.05 0.11 17.57
N THR A 108 -6.12 0.77 17.11
CA THR A 108 -6.40 0.94 15.67
C THR A 108 -5.95 2.28 15.11
N ARG A 109 -5.59 3.25 15.98
CA ARG A 109 -5.26 4.62 15.59
C ARG A 109 -4.13 4.70 14.57
N ALA A 110 -3.04 3.96 14.76
CA ALA A 110 -1.89 4.00 13.85
C ALA A 110 -2.28 3.50 12.45
N TYR A 111 -3.04 2.42 12.38
CA TYR A 111 -3.56 1.86 11.14
C TYR A 111 -4.47 2.85 10.41
N LEU A 112 -5.52 3.35 11.08
CA LEU A 112 -6.45 4.33 10.49
C LEU A 112 -5.74 5.60 10.01
N ARG A 113 -4.75 6.09 10.77
CA ARG A 113 -3.94 7.24 10.39
C ARG A 113 -3.15 6.96 9.12
N ARG A 114 -2.54 5.78 8.98
CA ARG A 114 -1.78 5.40 7.78
C ARG A 114 -2.67 5.34 6.53
N LEU A 115 -3.92 4.87 6.65
CA LEU A 115 -4.86 4.88 5.54
C LEU A 115 -5.13 6.30 5.03
N ILE A 116 -5.40 7.24 5.95
CA ILE A 116 -5.63 8.65 5.61
C ILE A 116 -4.38 9.28 5.00
N GLU A 117 -3.22 9.07 5.62
CA GLU A 117 -1.94 9.57 5.08
C GLU A 117 -1.68 9.05 3.66
N ALA A 118 -2.00 7.80 3.35
CA ALA A 118 -1.84 7.29 1.99
C ALA A 118 -2.80 7.97 1.01
N LEU A 119 -4.08 8.15 1.38
CA LEU A 119 -5.05 8.86 0.55
C LEU A 119 -4.65 10.32 0.26
N GLU A 120 -3.98 10.98 1.21
CA GLU A 120 -3.47 12.35 1.05
C GLU A 120 -2.36 12.47 0.01
N HIS A 121 -1.56 11.42 -0.20
CA HIS A 121 -0.43 11.43 -1.12
C HIS A 121 -0.76 10.82 -2.48
N PHE A 122 -1.95 10.24 -2.64
CA PHE A 122 -2.39 9.68 -3.91
C PHE A 122 -2.81 10.80 -4.88
N PRO A 123 -2.73 10.55 -6.20
CA PRO A 123 -3.18 11.52 -7.19
C PRO A 123 -4.64 11.94 -6.95
N ILE A 124 -4.90 13.24 -6.99
CA ILE A 124 -6.23 13.80 -6.74
C ILE A 124 -7.32 13.17 -7.62
N ALA A 125 -7.02 12.97 -8.91
CA ALA A 125 -7.93 12.35 -9.87
C ALA A 125 -8.39 10.93 -9.46
N LEU A 126 -7.64 10.26 -8.59
CA LEU A 126 -7.96 8.94 -8.05
C LEU A 126 -8.79 9.02 -6.76
N THR A 127 -8.55 10.03 -5.93
CA THR A 127 -9.06 10.07 -4.55
C THR A 127 -10.24 11.01 -4.36
N GLU A 128 -10.40 12.04 -5.17
CA GLU A 128 -11.32 13.15 -4.93
C GLU A 128 -12.75 12.70 -4.62
N ALA A 129 -13.37 11.94 -5.53
CA ALA A 129 -14.75 11.45 -5.36
C ALA A 129 -14.92 10.60 -4.09
N THR A 130 -13.90 9.82 -3.72
CA THR A 130 -13.92 8.98 -2.53
C THR A 130 -13.72 9.80 -1.26
N VAL A 131 -12.77 10.73 -1.26
CA VAL A 131 -12.49 11.64 -0.13
C VAL A 131 -13.72 12.50 0.17
N ARG A 132 -14.37 13.08 -0.84
CA ARG A 132 -15.64 13.83 -0.68
C ARG A 132 -16.73 12.98 -0.02
N ARG A 133 -16.92 11.74 -0.48
CA ARG A 133 -17.89 10.81 0.12
C ARG A 133 -17.54 10.50 1.59
N LEU A 134 -16.28 10.21 1.89
CA LEU A 134 -15.85 9.86 3.25
C LEU A 134 -15.93 11.04 4.22
N ALA A 135 -15.73 12.27 3.75
CA ALA A 135 -15.79 13.48 4.58
C ALA A 135 -17.18 13.69 5.22
N VAL A 136 -18.25 13.20 4.59
CA VAL A 136 -19.64 13.29 5.10
C VAL A 136 -20.18 11.97 5.64
N ASP A 137 -19.42 10.88 5.55
CA ASP A 137 -19.88 9.53 5.90
C ASP A 137 -19.86 9.28 7.42
N THR A 138 -21.04 9.21 8.03
CA THR A 138 -21.20 9.02 9.48
C THR A 138 -20.55 7.74 10.04
N LEU A 139 -20.26 6.75 9.20
CA LEU A 139 -19.55 5.52 9.60
C LEU A 139 -18.06 5.77 9.87
N VAL A 140 -17.47 6.79 9.25
CA VAL A 140 -16.08 7.22 9.43
C VAL A 140 -15.97 8.06 10.71
N GLY A 141 -14.91 7.88 11.50
CA GLY A 141 -14.73 8.64 12.74
C GLY A 141 -14.71 10.17 12.52
N PRO A 142 -15.29 10.99 13.42
CA PRO A 142 -15.48 12.42 13.21
C PRO A 142 -14.19 13.20 12.96
N ARG A 143 -13.09 12.84 13.64
CA ARG A 143 -11.78 13.46 13.42
C ARG A 143 -11.21 13.17 12.03
N PHE A 144 -11.46 11.98 11.49
CA PHE A 144 -11.02 11.62 10.15
C PHE A 144 -11.87 12.30 9.09
N ARG A 145 -13.20 12.40 9.31
CA ARG A 145 -14.08 13.22 8.47
C ARG A 145 -13.63 14.66 8.36
N GLN A 146 -13.30 15.29 9.49
CA GLN A 146 -12.78 16.67 9.52
C GLN A 146 -11.49 16.81 8.70
N ARG A 147 -10.55 15.87 8.86
CA ARG A 147 -9.30 15.87 8.11
C ARG A 147 -9.52 15.68 6.61
N LEU A 148 -10.40 14.77 6.23
CA LEU A 148 -10.79 14.54 4.83
C LEU A 148 -11.50 15.76 4.24
N GLY A 149 -12.36 16.43 5.00
CA GLY A 149 -13.02 17.68 4.57
C GLY A 149 -12.02 18.79 4.27
N ALA A 150 -10.99 18.97 5.12
CA ALA A 150 -9.94 19.96 4.87
C ALA A 150 -9.15 19.68 3.57
N LEU A 151 -9.02 18.42 3.15
CA LEU A 151 -8.41 18.08 1.85
C LEU A 151 -9.31 18.48 0.69
N VAL A 152 -10.62 18.29 0.83
CA VAL A 152 -11.61 18.72 -0.17
C VAL A 152 -11.55 20.24 -0.35
N ASP A 153 -11.60 20.99 0.75
CA ASP A 153 -11.59 22.46 0.71
C ASP A 153 -10.31 23.01 0.05
N HIS A 154 -9.17 22.35 0.28
CA HIS A 154 -7.91 22.72 -0.36
C HIS A 154 -7.93 22.42 -1.87
N HIS A 155 -8.53 21.31 -2.30
CA HIS A 155 -8.65 20.98 -3.72
C HIS A 155 -9.54 21.98 -4.47
N ASP A 156 -10.69 22.34 -3.88
CA ASP A 156 -11.63 23.31 -4.47
C ASP A 156 -10.98 24.69 -4.67
N TYR A 157 -10.11 25.12 -3.74
CA TYR A 157 -9.42 26.41 -3.85
C TYR A 157 -8.45 26.51 -5.05
N HIS A 158 -7.85 25.39 -5.49
CA HIS A 158 -6.87 25.40 -6.60
C HIS A 158 -7.49 25.17 -7.98
N ASP A 159 -8.72 24.67 -8.05
CA ASP A 159 -9.46 24.55 -9.33
C ASP A 159 -10.16 25.86 -9.74
N ASP A 160 -10.43 26.76 -8.79
CA ASP A 160 -11.07 28.07 -9.02
C ASP A 160 -10.08 29.23 -9.30
N ALA A 161 -8.77 28.97 -9.33
CA ALA A 161 -7.69 29.97 -9.47
C ALA A 161 -6.97 29.90 -10.83
#